data_AF-A0A7I8IAK3-F1
#
_entry.id   AF-A0A7I8IAK3-F1
#
_cell.length_a   1.000
_cell.length_b   1.000
_cell.length_c   1.000
_cell.angle_alpha   90.00
_cell.angle_beta   90.00
_cell.angle_gamma   90.00
#
_symmetry.space_group_name_H-M   'P 1'
#
loop_
_entity.id
_entity.type
_entity.pdbx_description
1 polymer ?
#
loop_
_entity_poly.entity_id
_entity_poly.type
_entity_poly.pdbx_seq_one_letter_code
_entity_poly.pdbx_strand_id
1 'polypeptide(L)'
;MGMLQRVVSVWAVATALWLGARGGDGRRHFHKKQREGHADGSGGDGVGADSISTPPANSPAQPIVPSDPYDPGSDGPCIFDVTSYGAAGDGSTDDTAAFQAAWKAACAAEDAVLLVPSDSVFMIRSTIFSGPCQPGLVFQVDGVLMPPDGPDSWPESDSKRQWLVFYRLDGMTLKGEGTVEGNGEGWWNLPCKPHRGPNGSTLPGPCDSPALIRFFLSSNLTVRDLRVENSPQFHIKFDNCDGVHIEGLSISSPALSPNTDGIHIENTKAVAIYNSLISNGDDCISIGPGCSGVDIENVTCGPSHGISIGSLGVHNSQACVSNITVRNSVIRNSDNGLRIKTWQGGMGSVSGIAFDTVFMENVRNCIIIDQYYCFTKGCRNQTSAVYVTDVSYANIKGTYDVRSPPIHFACSDTVPCTNITMSEVELLPFKGSYPHHPPIPCLQEGAPQTLRESLVYGC
;
A
#
# COMPACT_ATOMS: atom_id res chain seq x y z
N MET A 1 -39.24 -45.66 -38.55
CA MET A 1 -40.18 -46.12 -37.51
C MET A 1 -39.36 -46.62 -36.33
N GLY A 2 -39.54 -46.03 -35.14
CA GLY A 2 -38.77 -46.40 -33.94
C GLY A 2 -38.36 -45.17 -33.14
N MET A 3 -39.37 -44.52 -32.58
CA MET A 3 -39.29 -43.32 -31.76
C MET A 3 -39.08 -43.73 -30.28
N LEU A 4 -38.38 -42.87 -29.54
CA LEU A 4 -38.49 -42.68 -28.08
C LEU A 4 -37.99 -43.79 -27.11
N GLN A 5 -37.42 -43.28 -26.01
CA GLN A 5 -37.03 -43.96 -24.76
C GLN A 5 -35.73 -44.77 -24.76
N ARG A 6 -34.64 -44.08 -24.38
CA ARG A 6 -33.65 -44.48 -23.34
C ARG A 6 -32.46 -43.53 -23.45
N VAL A 7 -32.38 -42.52 -22.59
CA VAL A 7 -31.22 -42.13 -21.75
C VAL A 7 -31.72 -40.97 -20.87
N VAL A 8 -32.52 -41.30 -19.87
CA VAL A 8 -32.69 -40.53 -18.64
C VAL A 8 -32.23 -41.50 -17.54
N SER A 9 -31.48 -41.00 -16.55
CA SER A 9 -31.00 -41.72 -15.36
C SER A 9 -29.61 -42.36 -15.43
N VAL A 10 -28.55 -41.56 -15.56
CA VAL A 10 -27.26 -41.72 -14.84
C VAL A 10 -26.68 -40.30 -14.70
N TRP A 11 -26.02 -39.98 -13.59
CA TRP A 11 -25.48 -38.67 -13.16
C TRP A 11 -26.35 -37.85 -12.20
N ALA A 12 -26.95 -38.55 -11.23
CA ALA A 12 -26.96 -38.11 -9.84
C ALA A 12 -26.19 -39.17 -9.04
N VAL A 13 -25.41 -38.73 -8.05
CA VAL A 13 -24.44 -39.48 -7.21
C VAL A 13 -22.99 -39.41 -7.71
N ALA A 14 -22.39 -38.23 -7.55
CA ALA A 14 -20.94 -38.06 -7.37
C ALA A 14 -20.65 -36.75 -6.60
N THR A 15 -21.36 -36.54 -5.48
CA THR A 15 -21.08 -35.53 -4.46
C THR A 15 -21.14 -36.23 -3.10
N ALA A 16 -20.06 -36.92 -2.75
CA ALA A 16 -19.64 -37.30 -1.41
C ALA A 16 -18.45 -38.25 -1.56
N LEU A 17 -17.34 -37.96 -0.88
CA LEU A 17 -16.02 -38.63 -0.91
C LEU A 17 -14.96 -37.94 -1.78
N TRP A 18 -14.54 -36.75 -1.36
CA TRP A 18 -13.12 -36.36 -1.27
C TRP A 18 -12.96 -35.20 -0.27
N LEU A 19 -13.58 -35.37 0.91
CA LEU A 19 -13.28 -34.67 2.15
C LEU A 19 -12.85 -35.76 3.12
N GLY A 20 -11.53 -35.91 3.29
CA GLY A 20 -10.96 -36.89 4.21
C GLY A 20 -9.48 -37.15 3.95
N ALA A 21 -8.66 -36.72 4.92
CA ALA A 21 -7.25 -37.05 5.14
C ALA A 21 -6.18 -36.25 4.34
N ARG A 22 -5.76 -35.13 4.92
CA ARG A 22 -4.36 -34.67 5.11
C ARG A 22 -4.47 -33.53 6.15
N GLY A 23 -4.35 -33.80 7.45
CA GLY A 23 -3.10 -34.20 8.08
C GLY A 23 -2.45 -32.94 8.65
N GLY A 24 -2.98 -32.44 9.77
CA GLY A 24 -2.38 -31.35 10.52
C GLY A 24 -1.19 -31.88 11.30
N ASP A 25 -0.01 -31.32 11.05
CA ASP A 25 1.18 -31.56 11.87
C ASP A 25 1.41 -30.35 12.77
N GLY A 26 0.86 -30.45 13.99
CA GLY A 26 1.11 -29.52 15.07
C GLY A 26 2.48 -29.81 15.69
N ARG A 27 3.49 -29.00 15.36
CA ARG A 27 4.77 -29.01 16.07
C ARG A 27 4.58 -28.51 17.51
N ARG A 28 4.53 -29.46 18.45
CA ARG A 28 4.66 -29.21 19.89
C ARG A 28 6.13 -28.96 20.21
N HIS A 29 6.45 -27.76 20.67
CA HIS A 29 7.74 -27.46 21.29
C HIS A 29 7.79 -28.07 22.70
N PHE A 30 8.71 -29.01 22.89
CA PHE A 30 9.06 -29.55 24.21
C PHE A 30 10.04 -28.59 24.90
N HIS A 31 9.61 -28.01 26.03
CA HIS A 31 10.49 -27.35 26.99
C HIS A 31 11.42 -28.39 27.64
N LYS A 32 12.73 -28.27 27.43
CA LYS A 32 13.73 -29.00 28.22
C LYS A 32 14.29 -28.05 29.29
N LYS A 33 13.85 -28.32 30.52
CA LYS A 33 14.36 -27.76 31.78
C LYS A 33 15.87 -28.03 31.87
N GLN A 34 16.68 -26.99 32.07
CA GLN A 34 18.05 -27.16 32.55
C GLN A 34 18.01 -27.66 34.00
N ARG A 35 18.86 -28.63 34.29
CA ARG A 35 19.03 -29.24 35.62
C ARG A 35 20.45 -28.90 36.06
N GLU A 36 20.53 -28.22 37.19
CA GLU A 36 21.77 -27.92 37.92
C GLU A 36 22.49 -29.22 38.28
N GLY A 37 23.81 -29.22 38.14
CA GLY A 37 24.69 -30.29 38.56
C GLY A 37 25.88 -29.69 39.31
N HIS A 38 25.81 -29.76 40.64
CA HIS A 38 26.97 -29.65 41.53
C HIS A 38 27.97 -30.78 41.27
N ALA A 39 29.26 -30.47 41.30
CA ALA A 39 30.31 -31.42 41.65
C ALA A 39 31.36 -30.71 42.52
N ASP A 40 31.54 -31.25 43.72
CA ASP A 40 32.53 -30.92 44.74
C ASP A 40 33.90 -31.56 44.46
N GLY A 41 34.93 -30.91 45.00
CA GLY A 41 36.17 -31.51 45.50
C GLY A 41 37.29 -31.71 44.47
N SER A 42 38.57 -31.56 44.79
CA SER A 42 39.28 -31.25 46.04
C SER A 42 40.79 -31.19 45.75
N GLY A 43 41.52 -30.38 46.52
CA GLY A 43 42.86 -30.73 47.00
C GLY A 43 44.11 -30.23 46.24
N GLY A 44 44.92 -29.42 46.94
CA GLY A 44 46.31 -29.82 47.21
C GLY A 44 47.44 -28.96 46.64
N ASP A 45 47.89 -27.98 47.45
CA ASP A 45 49.27 -27.63 47.78
C ASP A 45 50.33 -27.24 46.72
N GLY A 46 50.87 -26.01 46.89
CA GLY A 46 52.22 -25.89 47.44
C GLY A 46 53.37 -25.33 46.57
N VAL A 47 53.66 -24.03 46.78
CA VAL A 47 54.99 -23.38 46.92
C VAL A 47 55.99 -23.35 45.74
N GLY A 48 56.49 -22.16 45.39
CA GLY A 48 57.85 -21.99 44.82
C GLY A 48 58.04 -20.71 44.00
N ALA A 49 58.98 -19.86 44.44
CA ALA A 49 59.28 -18.55 43.88
C ALA A 49 60.29 -18.56 42.71
N ASP A 50 60.27 -17.44 41.99
CA ASP A 50 61.34 -16.77 41.23
C ASP A 50 61.81 -17.24 39.84
N SER A 51 61.96 -16.20 39.00
CA SER A 51 62.93 -15.98 37.91
C SER A 51 62.50 -16.20 36.44
N ILE A 52 62.22 -15.05 35.80
CA ILE A 52 62.65 -14.56 34.48
C ILE A 52 63.03 -15.61 33.43
N SER A 53 62.27 -15.66 32.33
CA SER A 53 62.77 -15.82 30.96
C SER A 53 61.65 -15.66 29.92
N THR A 54 61.79 -14.67 29.01
CA THR A 54 61.04 -14.58 27.74
C THR A 54 61.64 -15.55 26.72
N PRO A 55 60.83 -16.24 25.90
CA PRO A 55 60.66 -15.90 24.46
C PRO A 55 59.34 -16.47 23.84
N PRO A 56 59.13 -16.52 22.51
CA PRO A 56 59.25 -15.51 21.46
C PRO A 56 57.88 -15.17 20.81
N ALA A 57 57.87 -14.12 20.00
CA ALA A 57 56.74 -13.70 19.19
C ALA A 57 56.41 -14.71 18.07
N ASN A 58 55.19 -15.25 18.08
CA ASN A 58 54.37 -15.53 16.90
C ASN A 58 53.05 -16.18 17.32
N SER A 59 51.99 -15.37 17.38
CA SER A 59 50.60 -15.84 17.32
C SER A 59 49.88 -15.08 16.19
N PRO A 60 48.96 -15.72 15.44
CA PRO A 60 48.36 -15.15 14.25
C PRO A 60 47.48 -13.94 14.59
N ALA A 61 47.49 -12.95 13.69
CA ALA A 61 46.66 -11.75 13.78
C ALA A 61 45.17 -12.13 13.97
N GLN A 62 44.56 -11.60 15.03
CA GLN A 62 43.11 -11.64 15.19
C GLN A 62 42.45 -10.73 14.14
N PRO A 63 41.24 -11.07 13.66
CA PRO A 63 40.51 -10.25 12.71
C PRO A 63 40.24 -8.87 13.32
N ILE A 64 40.55 -7.82 12.56
CA ILE A 64 40.24 -6.43 12.89
C ILE A 64 38.73 -6.32 12.90
N VAL A 65 38.13 -6.29 14.09
CA VAL A 65 36.77 -5.79 14.28
C VAL A 65 36.88 -4.27 14.14
N PRO A 66 36.15 -3.62 13.22
CA PRO A 66 36.15 -2.16 13.13
C PRO A 66 35.76 -1.59 14.50
N SER A 67 36.60 -0.71 15.01
CA SER A 67 36.34 0.04 16.24
C SER A 67 35.08 0.89 16.03
N ASP A 68 34.07 0.59 16.84
CA ASP A 68 32.84 1.34 16.99
C ASP A 68 33.15 2.85 17.15
N PRO A 69 32.74 3.73 16.23
CA PRO A 69 32.97 5.16 16.36
C PRO A 69 31.88 5.75 17.27
N TYR A 70 31.83 5.31 18.54
CA TYR A 70 30.98 5.95 19.53
C TYR A 70 31.81 6.91 20.38
N ASP A 71 31.72 8.20 20.04
CA ASP A 71 32.10 9.30 20.92
C ASP A 71 30.88 9.66 21.79
N PRO A 72 30.92 9.48 23.13
CA PRO A 72 29.80 9.77 24.02
C PRO A 72 29.45 11.26 24.16
N GLY A 73 30.01 12.15 23.33
CA GLY A 73 29.92 13.61 23.47
C GLY A 73 29.29 14.37 22.30
N SER A 74 28.72 13.70 21.30
CA SER A 74 28.05 14.35 20.17
C SER A 74 26.54 14.42 20.41
N ASP A 75 26.00 15.61 20.73
CA ASP A 75 24.56 15.94 20.73
C ASP A 75 23.90 15.88 19.31
N GLY A 76 24.54 15.21 18.35
CA GLY A 76 24.04 14.96 17.01
C GLY A 76 23.38 13.58 16.90
N PRO A 77 22.43 13.38 15.98
CA PRO A 77 21.80 12.08 15.76
C PRO A 77 22.84 11.01 15.43
N CYS A 78 22.59 9.78 15.85
CA CYS A 78 23.48 8.64 15.56
C CYS A 78 23.30 8.23 14.09
N ILE A 79 24.26 8.58 13.22
CA ILE A 79 24.16 8.36 11.77
C ILE A 79 24.79 7.03 11.36
N PHE A 80 23.99 6.21 10.69
CA PHE A 80 24.33 4.91 10.10
C PHE A 80 24.32 5.05 8.57
N ASP A 81 25.39 5.59 8.02
CA ASP A 81 25.57 5.74 6.56
C ASP A 81 25.79 4.36 5.91
N VAL A 82 24.96 4.00 4.94
CA VAL A 82 25.02 2.69 4.26
C VAL A 82 26.37 2.41 3.61
N THR A 83 27.11 3.44 3.18
CA THR A 83 28.46 3.30 2.61
C THR A 83 29.48 2.85 3.66
N SER A 84 29.29 3.23 4.93
CA SER A 84 30.11 2.73 6.06
C SER A 84 29.86 1.25 6.36
N TYR A 85 28.76 0.70 5.86
CA TYR A 85 28.41 -0.73 5.91
C TYR A 85 28.76 -1.49 4.63
N GLY A 86 29.49 -0.85 3.71
CA GLY A 86 30.02 -1.47 2.50
C GLY A 86 29.13 -1.36 1.27
N ALA A 87 28.11 -0.50 1.28
CA ALA A 87 27.33 -0.21 0.07
C ALA A 87 28.21 0.51 -0.97
N ALA A 88 28.14 0.07 -2.22
CA ALA A 88 28.92 0.62 -3.33
C ALA A 88 28.31 1.91 -3.90
N GLY A 89 26.97 2.00 -3.99
CA GLY A 89 26.30 3.23 -4.46
C GLY A 89 26.51 3.52 -5.95
N ASP A 90 26.82 2.51 -6.75
CA ASP A 90 27.13 2.62 -8.18
C ASP A 90 25.93 2.35 -9.12
N GLY A 91 24.76 2.03 -8.56
CA GLY A 91 23.52 1.74 -9.26
C GLY A 91 23.45 0.35 -9.92
N SER A 92 24.41 -0.54 -9.65
CA SER A 92 24.50 -1.86 -10.29
C SER A 92 24.88 -2.99 -9.33
N THR A 93 25.66 -2.68 -8.31
CA THR A 93 26.05 -3.61 -7.25
C THR A 93 24.86 -3.87 -6.32
N ASP A 94 24.71 -5.11 -5.88
CA ASP A 94 23.68 -5.49 -4.91
C ASP A 94 24.05 -5.02 -3.50
N ASP A 95 23.56 -3.85 -3.12
CA ASP A 95 23.87 -3.19 -1.83
C ASP A 95 23.00 -3.68 -0.67
N THR A 96 22.16 -4.71 -0.90
CA THR A 96 21.18 -5.21 0.08
C THR A 96 21.81 -5.58 1.42
N ALA A 97 22.98 -6.24 1.40
CA ALA A 97 23.64 -6.68 2.63
C ALA A 97 24.11 -5.50 3.49
N ALA A 98 24.61 -4.43 2.87
CA ALA A 98 25.03 -3.23 3.55
C ALA A 98 23.83 -2.50 4.20
N PHE A 99 22.72 -2.38 3.47
CA PHE A 99 21.47 -1.82 4.00
C PHE A 99 20.91 -2.63 5.17
N GLN A 100 20.93 -3.96 5.10
CA GLN A 100 20.49 -4.82 6.21
C GLN A 100 21.37 -4.67 7.44
N ALA A 101 22.69 -4.53 7.26
CA ALA A 101 23.63 -4.30 8.36
C ALA A 101 23.44 -2.92 9.00
N ALA A 102 23.31 -1.87 8.18
CA ALA A 102 23.03 -0.51 8.64
C ALA A 102 21.69 -0.44 9.38
N TRP A 103 20.63 -1.07 8.85
CA TRP A 103 19.32 -1.16 9.50
C TRP A 103 19.40 -1.83 10.86
N LYS A 104 20.09 -2.97 10.94
CA LYS A 104 20.23 -3.70 12.20
C LYS A 104 20.92 -2.85 13.27
N ALA A 105 21.93 -2.08 12.89
CA ALA A 105 22.65 -1.20 13.81
C ALA A 105 21.79 0.01 14.22
N ALA A 106 21.18 0.70 13.26
CA ALA A 106 20.31 1.84 13.51
C ALA A 106 19.09 1.48 14.36
N CYS A 107 18.43 0.36 14.06
CA CYS A 107 17.25 -0.12 14.80
C CYS A 107 17.55 -0.42 16.28
N ALA A 108 18.81 -0.65 16.64
CA ALA A 108 19.24 -0.90 18.02
C ALA A 108 19.60 0.37 18.81
N ALA A 109 19.60 1.55 18.18
CA ALA A 109 20.00 2.81 18.78
C ALA A 109 18.84 3.83 18.80
N GLU A 110 18.74 4.59 19.88
CA GLU A 110 17.78 5.71 20.00
C GLU A 110 18.19 6.86 19.07
N ASP A 111 17.20 7.57 18.52
CA ASP A 111 17.38 8.75 17.65
C ASP A 111 18.35 8.50 16.48
N ALA A 112 18.32 7.26 15.97
CA ALA A 112 19.20 6.79 14.90
C ALA A 112 18.72 7.26 13.51
N VAL A 113 19.67 7.62 12.65
CA VAL A 113 19.43 7.94 11.24
C VAL A 113 20.16 6.91 10.38
N LEU A 114 19.43 6.02 9.70
CA LEU A 114 19.98 5.28 8.57
C LEU A 114 20.01 6.21 7.35
N LEU A 115 21.21 6.50 6.84
CA LEU A 115 21.42 7.48 5.78
C LEU A 115 21.75 6.80 4.45
N VAL A 116 20.99 7.17 3.42
CA VAL A 116 21.30 6.92 2.00
C VAL A 116 21.80 8.24 1.38
N PRO A 117 23.11 8.39 1.15
CA PRO A 117 23.71 9.68 0.80
C PRO A 117 23.36 10.17 -0.62
N SER A 118 23.35 11.50 -0.80
CA SER A 118 22.83 12.21 -1.98
C SER A 118 23.59 12.00 -3.29
N ASP A 119 24.86 11.61 -3.23
CA ASP A 119 25.76 11.50 -4.38
C ASP A 119 25.82 10.08 -4.97
N SER A 120 24.94 9.19 -4.50
CA SER A 120 25.03 7.75 -4.75
C SER A 120 23.68 7.16 -5.20
N VAL A 121 23.76 6.08 -5.99
CA VAL A 121 22.61 5.31 -6.47
C VAL A 121 22.73 3.89 -5.96
N PHE A 122 21.79 3.44 -5.15
CA PHE A 122 21.85 2.12 -4.52
C PHE A 122 20.83 1.19 -5.15
N MET A 123 21.31 0.12 -5.77
CA MET A 123 20.44 -0.99 -6.14
C MET A 123 20.31 -1.91 -4.93
N ILE A 124 19.09 -2.17 -4.48
CA ILE A 124 18.83 -3.20 -3.45
C ILE A 124 17.69 -4.11 -3.87
N ARG A 125 17.75 -5.35 -3.41
CA ARG A 125 16.76 -6.38 -3.66
C ARG A 125 15.57 -6.28 -2.71
N SER A 126 14.54 -7.08 -2.97
CA SER A 126 13.37 -7.19 -2.10
C SER A 126 13.81 -7.46 -0.65
N THR A 127 13.48 -6.54 0.26
CA THR A 127 14.01 -6.52 1.62
C THR A 127 12.91 -6.17 2.62
N ILE A 128 12.91 -6.87 3.75
CA ILE A 128 12.01 -6.60 4.87
C ILE A 128 12.83 -6.03 6.03
N PHE A 129 12.63 -4.75 6.30
CA PHE A 129 13.15 -4.03 7.46
C PHE A 129 12.18 -4.21 8.63
N SER A 130 12.57 -5.07 9.57
CA SER A 130 11.70 -5.48 10.68
C SER A 130 12.09 -4.80 11.99
N GLY A 131 11.08 -4.43 12.77
CA GLY A 131 11.22 -4.04 14.18
C GLY A 131 10.97 -5.18 15.17
N PRO A 132 10.79 -4.86 16.46
CA PRO A 132 10.76 -3.51 17.02
C PRO A 132 12.14 -2.84 16.99
N CYS A 133 12.15 -1.52 16.83
CA CYS A 133 13.34 -0.68 16.91
C CYS A 133 13.26 0.27 18.10
N GLN A 134 14.39 0.85 18.48
CA GLN A 134 14.41 1.94 19.45
C GLN A 134 13.68 3.19 18.90
N PRO A 135 13.13 4.05 19.79
CA PRO A 135 12.44 5.26 19.39
C PRO A 135 13.31 6.22 18.58
N GLY A 136 12.67 7.03 17.73
CA GLY A 136 13.35 8.08 16.97
C GLY A 136 14.05 7.59 15.71
N LEU A 137 13.82 6.34 15.28
CA LEU A 137 14.43 5.81 14.05
C LEU A 137 13.98 6.57 12.80
N VAL A 138 14.97 7.08 12.08
CA VAL A 138 14.81 7.75 10.79
C VAL A 138 15.50 6.94 9.70
N PHE A 139 14.80 6.66 8.62
CA PHE A 139 15.39 6.23 7.36
C PHE A 139 15.40 7.45 6.42
N GLN A 140 16.59 7.99 6.18
CA GLN A 140 16.80 9.19 5.38
C GLN A 140 17.33 8.83 4.00
N VAL A 141 16.55 9.12 2.95
CA VAL A 141 16.90 8.92 1.55
C VAL A 141 17.21 10.25 0.89
N ASP A 142 18.49 10.59 0.79
CA ASP A 142 18.95 11.79 0.08
C ASP A 142 19.46 11.45 -1.33
N GLY A 143 19.93 10.22 -1.54
CA GLY A 143 20.36 9.68 -2.85
C GLY A 143 19.22 9.04 -3.65
N VAL A 144 19.58 8.03 -4.45
CA VAL A 144 18.62 7.22 -5.20
C VAL A 144 18.62 5.79 -4.67
N LEU A 145 17.43 5.25 -4.42
CA LEU A 145 17.23 3.84 -4.07
C LEU A 145 16.38 3.19 -5.18
N MET A 146 16.82 2.06 -5.72
CA MET A 146 16.07 1.38 -6.79
C MET A 146 16.15 -0.16 -6.74
N PRO A 147 15.13 -0.88 -7.23
CA PRO A 147 15.17 -2.33 -7.37
C PRO A 147 15.99 -2.74 -8.60
N PRO A 148 16.26 -4.06 -8.78
CA PRO A 148 16.73 -4.57 -10.06
C PRO A 148 15.81 -4.15 -11.21
N ASP A 149 16.39 -3.84 -12.37
CA ASP A 149 15.69 -3.29 -13.53
C ASP A 149 14.82 -4.35 -14.23
N GLY A 150 13.51 -4.30 -13.97
CA GLY A 150 12.50 -5.13 -14.62
C GLY A 150 12.39 -6.58 -14.12
N PRO A 151 11.35 -7.30 -14.56
CA PRO A 151 10.96 -8.61 -14.01
C PRO A 151 11.96 -9.75 -14.22
N ASP A 152 12.82 -9.64 -15.23
CA ASP A 152 13.81 -10.67 -15.58
C ASP A 152 15.10 -10.53 -14.76
N SER A 153 15.38 -9.33 -14.24
CA SER A 153 16.52 -9.04 -13.37
C SER A 153 16.25 -9.38 -11.90
N TRP A 154 14.98 -9.62 -11.54
CA TRP A 154 14.58 -9.98 -10.19
C TRP A 154 14.89 -11.46 -9.89
N PRO A 155 15.69 -11.75 -8.86
CA PRO A 155 16.02 -13.12 -8.50
C PRO A 155 14.80 -13.96 -8.13
N GLU A 156 14.82 -15.25 -8.47
CA GLU A 156 13.69 -16.16 -8.20
C GLU A 156 13.32 -16.28 -6.71
N SER A 157 14.29 -16.05 -5.82
CA SER A 157 14.09 -16.06 -4.37
C SER A 157 13.28 -14.85 -3.86
N ASP A 158 13.18 -13.79 -4.65
CA ASP A 158 12.61 -12.52 -4.22
C ASP A 158 11.11 -12.49 -4.46
N SER A 159 10.40 -11.76 -3.60
CA SER A 159 8.95 -11.62 -3.75
C SER A 159 8.62 -10.69 -4.91
N LYS A 160 8.05 -11.20 -5.99
CA LYS A 160 7.56 -10.38 -7.12
C LYS A 160 6.32 -9.52 -6.78
N ARG A 161 5.94 -9.43 -5.50
CA ARG A 161 4.76 -8.69 -5.01
C ARG A 161 5.08 -7.53 -4.08
N GLN A 162 6.32 -7.41 -3.62
CA GLN A 162 6.74 -6.30 -2.77
C GLN A 162 8.26 -6.12 -2.82
N TRP A 163 8.71 -4.87 -2.76
CA TRP A 163 10.13 -4.53 -2.76
C TRP A 163 10.62 -4.14 -1.36
N LEU A 164 10.33 -2.91 -0.90
CA LEU A 164 10.73 -2.43 0.42
C LEU A 164 9.57 -2.59 1.40
N VAL A 165 9.78 -3.44 2.41
CA VAL A 165 8.76 -3.70 3.43
C VAL A 165 9.27 -3.23 4.79
N PHE A 166 8.54 -2.32 5.40
CA PHE A 166 8.72 -1.86 6.77
C PHE A 166 7.70 -2.57 7.66
N TYR A 167 8.19 -3.42 8.57
CA TYR A 167 7.36 -4.39 9.28
C TYR A 167 7.47 -4.25 10.79
N ARG A 168 6.33 -4.11 11.48
CA ARG A 168 6.24 -4.01 12.95
C ARG A 168 7.10 -2.90 13.55
N LEU A 169 6.95 -1.71 12.99
CA LEU A 169 7.62 -0.50 13.48
C LEU A 169 6.65 0.34 14.29
N ASP A 170 7.21 1.10 15.22
CA ASP A 170 6.49 2.08 16.03
C ASP A 170 7.34 3.35 16.10
N GLY A 171 6.81 4.49 15.66
CA GLY A 171 7.51 5.78 15.75
C GLY A 171 8.60 6.01 14.71
N MET A 172 8.55 5.32 13.56
CA MET A 172 9.55 5.46 12.49
C MET A 172 9.24 6.64 11.56
N THR A 173 10.27 7.36 11.12
CA THR A 173 10.19 8.33 10.02
C THR A 173 10.95 7.84 8.78
N LEU A 174 10.29 7.83 7.62
CA LEU A 174 10.93 7.73 6.30
C LEU A 174 10.92 9.12 5.66
N LYS A 175 12.09 9.69 5.35
CA LYS A 175 12.19 11.06 4.82
C LYS A 175 13.36 11.24 3.86
N GLY A 176 13.46 12.42 3.26
CA GLY A 176 14.63 12.89 2.52
C GLY A 176 14.23 13.49 1.18
N GLU A 177 15.11 14.26 0.56
CA GLU A 177 14.85 14.92 -0.74
C GLU A 177 15.28 14.06 -1.94
N GLY A 178 15.72 12.83 -1.67
CA GLY A 178 16.14 11.84 -2.65
C GLY A 178 14.98 11.17 -3.38
N THR A 179 15.32 10.13 -4.14
CA THR A 179 14.39 9.44 -5.03
C THR A 179 14.32 7.95 -4.72
N VAL A 180 13.11 7.42 -4.63
CA VAL A 180 12.83 6.00 -4.67
C VAL A 180 12.31 5.66 -6.07
N GLU A 181 13.19 5.12 -6.92
CA GLU A 181 12.91 4.75 -8.30
C GLU A 181 12.46 3.28 -8.36
N GLY A 182 11.43 2.97 -9.14
CA GLY A 182 10.80 1.65 -9.18
C GLY A 182 11.18 0.74 -10.35
N ASN A 183 11.84 1.26 -11.38
CA ASN A 183 12.18 0.58 -12.63
C ASN A 183 10.95 -0.16 -13.21
N GLY A 184 9.79 0.52 -13.23
CA GLY A 184 8.48 -0.07 -13.49
C GLY A 184 8.21 -0.47 -14.94
N GLU A 185 8.93 0.09 -15.92
CA GLU A 185 8.61 -0.09 -17.35
C GLU A 185 8.56 -1.56 -17.77
N GLY A 186 9.54 -2.37 -17.37
CA GLY A 186 9.55 -3.81 -17.67
C GLY A 186 8.31 -4.54 -17.13
N TRP A 187 7.80 -4.12 -15.97
CA TRP A 187 6.63 -4.71 -15.32
C TRP A 187 5.32 -4.31 -15.99
N TRP A 188 5.21 -3.05 -16.40
CA TRP A 188 4.06 -2.55 -17.16
C TRP A 188 3.96 -3.22 -18.54
N ASN A 189 5.08 -3.71 -19.06
CA ASN A 189 5.17 -4.32 -20.38
C ASN A 189 4.88 -5.84 -20.38
N LEU A 190 4.58 -6.44 -19.23
CA LEU A 190 4.25 -7.87 -19.11
C LEU A 190 2.98 -8.27 -19.89
N PRO A 191 2.91 -9.48 -20.49
CA PRO A 191 1.81 -9.90 -21.38
C PRO A 191 0.41 -9.79 -20.76
N CYS A 192 0.28 -10.00 -19.45
CA CYS A 192 -1.01 -9.96 -18.76
C CYS A 192 -1.58 -8.55 -18.59
N LYS A 193 -0.84 -7.49 -18.89
CA LYS A 193 -1.28 -6.13 -18.62
C LYS A 193 -2.35 -5.70 -19.65
N PRO A 194 -3.33 -4.87 -19.26
CA PRO A 194 -4.54 -4.60 -20.05
C PRO A 194 -4.28 -3.90 -21.39
N HIS A 195 -3.07 -3.40 -21.67
CA HIS A 195 -2.74 -2.75 -22.95
C HIS A 195 -1.93 -3.64 -23.91
N ARG A 196 -1.79 -4.94 -23.61
CA ARG A 196 -0.90 -5.85 -24.38
C ARG A 196 -1.63 -6.76 -25.36
N GLY A 197 -2.93 -6.98 -25.16
CA GLY A 197 -3.79 -7.77 -26.05
C GLY A 197 -4.60 -6.89 -27.02
N PRO A 198 -5.19 -7.50 -28.07
CA PRO A 198 -6.01 -6.78 -29.05
C PRO A 198 -7.16 -6.04 -28.37
N ASN A 199 -7.39 -4.79 -28.79
CA ASN A 199 -8.42 -3.88 -28.24
C ASN A 199 -8.29 -3.60 -26.73
N GLY A 200 -7.06 -3.62 -26.19
CA GLY A 200 -6.84 -3.43 -24.75
C GLY A 200 -7.28 -4.63 -23.92
N SER A 201 -7.09 -5.85 -24.44
CA SER A 201 -7.22 -7.08 -23.66
C SER A 201 -5.90 -7.48 -23.01
N THR A 202 -5.91 -8.53 -22.19
CA THR A 202 -4.71 -9.12 -21.59
C THR A 202 -4.31 -10.37 -22.37
N LEU A 203 -3.01 -10.70 -22.40
CA LEU A 203 -2.51 -11.97 -22.92
C LEU A 203 -2.14 -12.90 -21.75
N PRO A 204 -2.23 -14.24 -21.91
CA PRO A 204 -1.72 -15.16 -20.90
C PRO A 204 -0.21 -14.96 -20.67
N GLY A 205 0.23 -14.96 -19.42
CA GLY A 205 1.65 -14.82 -19.07
C GLY A 205 1.87 -14.39 -17.61
N PRO A 206 3.14 -14.15 -17.21
CA PRO A 206 3.49 -13.61 -15.90
C PRO A 206 2.76 -12.29 -15.63
N CYS A 207 2.38 -12.06 -14.38
CA CYS A 207 1.55 -10.91 -14.04
C CYS A 207 1.83 -10.23 -12.70
N ASP A 208 2.59 -10.88 -11.81
CA ASP A 208 2.97 -10.26 -10.56
C ASP A 208 3.78 -8.99 -10.86
N SER A 209 3.60 -7.96 -10.03
CA SER A 209 4.38 -6.73 -10.04
C SER A 209 4.49 -6.28 -8.60
N PRO A 210 5.68 -5.86 -8.14
CA PRO A 210 5.87 -5.53 -6.74
C PRO A 210 5.27 -4.16 -6.40
N ALA A 211 4.59 -4.07 -5.26
CA ALA A 211 4.42 -2.77 -4.60
C ALA A 211 5.79 -2.25 -4.16
N LEU A 212 6.05 -0.97 -4.40
CA LEU A 212 7.38 -0.40 -4.23
C LEU A 212 7.74 -0.23 -2.75
N ILE A 213 6.92 0.49 -2.00
CA ILE A 213 7.08 0.68 -0.55
C ILE A 213 5.84 0.14 0.15
N ARG A 214 6.02 -0.69 1.18
CA ARG A 214 4.94 -1.22 2.01
C ARG A 214 5.26 -1.09 3.49
N PHE A 215 4.40 -0.38 4.22
CA PHE A 215 4.34 -0.43 5.67
C PHE A 215 3.30 -1.48 6.07
N PHE A 216 3.68 -2.38 6.98
CA PHE A 216 2.82 -3.48 7.41
C PHE A 216 2.86 -3.68 8.92
N LEU A 217 1.68 -3.79 9.55
CA LEU A 217 1.55 -3.97 11.00
C LEU A 217 2.35 -2.96 11.82
N SER A 218 2.31 -1.68 11.44
CA SER A 218 3.17 -0.64 12.01
C SER A 218 2.35 0.57 12.49
N SER A 219 2.89 1.32 13.44
CA SER A 219 2.19 2.44 14.07
C SER A 219 3.07 3.70 14.15
N ASN A 220 2.42 4.85 14.30
CA ASN A 220 3.07 6.15 14.47
C ASN A 220 4.14 6.42 13.40
N LEU A 221 3.75 6.29 12.14
CA LEU A 221 4.62 6.42 10.99
C LEU A 221 4.59 7.86 10.44
N THR A 222 5.76 8.36 10.04
CA THR A 222 5.88 9.59 9.25
C THR A 222 6.58 9.30 7.92
N VAL A 223 6.00 9.75 6.80
CA VAL A 223 6.62 9.69 5.47
C VAL A 223 6.62 11.07 4.85
N ARG A 224 7.79 11.65 4.54
CA ARG A 224 7.84 13.04 4.04
C ARG A 224 8.94 13.39 3.06
N ASP A 225 8.67 14.40 2.24
CA ASP A 225 9.61 15.12 1.36
C ASP A 225 10.24 14.31 0.19
N LEU A 226 9.85 13.04 0.03
CA LEU A 226 10.44 12.12 -0.95
C LEU A 226 9.88 12.29 -2.37
N ARG A 227 10.74 11.99 -3.34
CA ARG A 227 10.32 11.63 -4.71
C ARG A 227 10.15 10.12 -4.81
N VAL A 228 9.02 9.66 -5.33
CA VAL A 228 8.75 8.23 -5.56
C VAL A 228 8.30 8.05 -7.00
N GLU A 229 9.10 7.35 -7.79
CA GLU A 229 8.97 7.34 -9.25
C GLU A 229 8.83 5.93 -9.82
N ASN A 230 8.06 5.82 -10.89
CA ASN A 230 8.01 4.66 -11.78
C ASN A 230 7.78 3.32 -11.06
N SER A 231 6.84 3.30 -10.11
CA SER A 231 6.52 2.07 -9.38
C SER A 231 6.02 0.96 -10.32
N PRO A 232 6.47 -0.31 -10.18
CA PRO A 232 5.92 -1.45 -10.91
C PRO A 232 4.43 -1.68 -10.68
N GLN A 233 3.95 -1.29 -9.50
CA GLN A 233 2.55 -1.36 -9.07
C GLN A 233 2.27 -0.16 -8.13
N PHE A 234 1.73 -0.38 -6.93
CA PHE A 234 1.44 0.71 -5.98
C PHE A 234 2.75 1.34 -5.51
N HIS A 235 2.82 2.67 -5.45
CA HIS A 235 4.03 3.38 -4.99
C HIS A 235 4.20 3.20 -3.48
N ILE A 236 3.19 3.55 -2.69
CA ILE A 236 3.23 3.41 -1.23
C ILE A 236 1.98 2.70 -0.72
N LYS A 237 2.17 1.63 0.04
CA LYS A 237 1.12 0.88 0.72
C LYS A 237 1.22 1.00 2.23
N PHE A 238 0.11 1.24 2.89
CA PHE A 238 -0.06 1.04 4.34
C PHE A 238 -1.11 -0.05 4.55
N ASP A 239 -0.70 -1.13 5.22
CA ASP A 239 -1.56 -2.27 5.47
C ASP A 239 -1.53 -2.61 6.96
N ASN A 240 -2.71 -2.62 7.59
CA ASN A 240 -2.86 -2.81 9.03
C ASN A 240 -1.99 -1.83 9.86
N CYS A 241 -2.02 -0.54 9.52
CA CYS A 241 -1.28 0.49 10.26
C CYS A 241 -2.18 1.38 11.14
N ASP A 242 -1.60 2.09 12.11
CA ASP A 242 -2.34 3.03 12.98
C ASP A 242 -1.49 4.27 13.27
N GLY A 243 -2.00 5.46 12.95
CA GLY A 243 -1.25 6.71 13.07
C GLY A 243 -0.24 6.84 11.95
N VAL A 244 -0.69 7.34 10.80
CA VAL A 244 0.14 7.54 9.61
C VAL A 244 0.09 9.01 9.21
N HIS A 245 1.24 9.65 9.12
CA HIS A 245 1.37 11.03 8.66
C HIS A 245 2.22 11.10 7.38
N ILE A 246 1.63 11.61 6.30
CA ILE A 246 2.25 11.76 5.00
C ILE A 246 2.25 13.24 4.63
N GLU A 247 3.41 13.77 4.24
CA GLU A 247 3.61 15.20 4.04
C GLU A 247 4.57 15.45 2.86
N GLY A 248 4.22 16.35 1.94
CA GLY A 248 5.20 16.87 0.98
C GLY A 248 5.74 15.88 -0.05
N LEU A 249 5.00 14.82 -0.39
CA LEU A 249 5.48 13.81 -1.36
C LEU A 249 5.30 14.26 -2.81
N SER A 250 6.25 13.85 -3.66
CA SER A 250 6.13 13.91 -5.12
C SER A 250 6.13 12.50 -5.70
N ILE A 251 4.97 12.03 -6.16
CA ILE A 251 4.79 10.69 -6.74
C ILE A 251 4.54 10.82 -8.24
N SER A 252 5.32 10.12 -9.06
CA SER A 252 5.17 10.19 -10.51
C SER A 252 5.36 8.84 -11.24
N SER A 253 4.46 8.53 -12.16
CA SER A 253 4.60 7.48 -13.17
C SER A 253 3.85 7.91 -14.44
N PRO A 254 4.17 7.33 -15.62
CA PRO A 254 3.45 7.63 -16.86
C PRO A 254 1.94 7.40 -16.75
N ALA A 255 1.11 8.24 -17.37
CA ALA A 255 -0.36 8.17 -17.25
C ALA A 255 -0.99 6.82 -17.70
N LEU A 256 -0.25 5.98 -18.42
CA LEU A 256 -0.71 4.68 -18.91
C LEU A 256 -0.05 3.49 -18.18
N SER A 257 0.70 3.73 -17.09
CA SER A 257 1.31 2.67 -16.29
C SER A 257 0.23 1.93 -15.47
N PRO A 258 -0.01 0.63 -15.72
CA PRO A 258 -1.13 -0.09 -15.12
C PRO A 258 -0.95 -0.31 -13.62
N ASN A 259 -2.01 -0.05 -12.84
CA ASN A 259 -2.06 -0.33 -11.40
C ASN A 259 -0.98 0.39 -10.59
N THR A 260 -0.65 1.61 -11.00
CA THR A 260 0.38 2.42 -10.35
C THR A 260 -0.18 3.35 -9.28
N ASP A 261 -1.07 2.86 -8.43
CA ASP A 261 -1.69 3.64 -7.35
C ASP A 261 -0.63 4.45 -6.57
N GLY A 262 -0.95 5.70 -6.23
CA GLY A 262 -0.01 6.59 -5.54
C GLY A 262 0.13 6.16 -4.08
N ILE A 263 -0.87 6.50 -3.28
CA ILE A 263 -0.95 6.07 -1.88
C ILE A 263 -2.13 5.14 -1.72
N HIS A 264 -1.86 3.92 -1.29
CA HIS A 264 -2.87 2.92 -0.99
C HIS A 264 -2.91 2.62 0.50
N ILE A 265 -4.09 2.73 1.12
CA ILE A 265 -4.30 2.39 2.53
C ILE A 265 -5.33 1.27 2.65
N GLU A 266 -5.05 0.28 3.48
CA GLU A 266 -5.94 -0.85 3.77
C GLU A 266 -5.81 -1.23 5.25
N ASN A 267 -6.92 -1.56 5.91
CA ASN A 267 -6.97 -1.87 7.34
C ASN A 267 -6.28 -0.82 8.24
N THR A 268 -6.23 0.43 7.80
CA THR A 268 -5.37 1.46 8.39
C THR A 268 -6.19 2.61 8.97
N LYS A 269 -5.82 3.07 10.17
CA LYS A 269 -6.56 4.10 10.93
C LYS A 269 -5.71 5.32 11.23
N ALA A 270 -6.39 6.45 11.47
CA ALA A 270 -5.76 7.72 11.84
C ALA A 270 -4.68 8.14 10.82
N VAL A 271 -5.11 8.44 9.60
CA VAL A 271 -4.24 8.78 8.48
C VAL A 271 -4.38 10.26 8.12
N ALA A 272 -3.25 10.93 7.97
CA ALA A 272 -3.13 12.29 7.49
C ALA A 272 -2.29 12.31 6.21
N ILE A 273 -2.84 12.82 5.10
CA ILE A 273 -2.14 12.91 3.80
C ILE A 273 -2.19 14.34 3.29
N TYR A 274 -1.06 15.04 3.35
CA TYR A 274 -1.01 16.47 3.12
C TYR A 274 0.03 16.89 2.08
N ASN A 275 -0.25 18.01 1.42
CA ASN A 275 0.73 18.80 0.65
C ASN A 275 1.49 18.00 -0.42
N SER A 276 0.82 17.05 -1.07
CA SER A 276 1.47 16.09 -1.96
C SER A 276 1.03 16.26 -3.41
N LEU A 277 1.95 15.99 -4.34
CA LEU A 277 1.72 15.98 -5.79
C LEU A 277 1.81 14.54 -6.29
N ILE A 278 0.74 14.04 -6.92
CA ILE A 278 0.63 12.64 -7.35
C ILE A 278 0.16 12.59 -8.80
N SER A 279 0.94 11.93 -9.64
CA SER A 279 0.60 11.64 -11.04
C SER A 279 0.98 10.20 -11.38
N ASN A 280 0.06 9.45 -11.96
CA ASN A 280 0.24 8.02 -12.20
C ASN A 280 -0.78 7.50 -13.22
N GLY A 281 -0.79 6.18 -13.44
CA GLY A 281 -1.74 5.50 -14.32
C GLY A 281 -2.88 4.76 -13.61
N ASP A 282 -3.06 4.96 -12.29
CA ASP A 282 -4.22 4.42 -11.57
C ASP A 282 -4.69 5.38 -10.44
N ASP A 283 -5.28 4.89 -9.36
CA ASP A 283 -5.80 5.74 -8.28
C ASP A 283 -4.70 6.66 -7.69
N CYS A 284 -4.99 7.95 -7.57
CA CYS A 284 -4.09 8.90 -6.90
C CYS A 284 -3.92 8.51 -5.44
N ILE A 285 -5.06 8.35 -4.76
CA ILE A 285 -5.15 7.80 -3.41
C ILE A 285 -6.27 6.76 -3.44
N SER A 286 -5.97 5.52 -3.03
CA SER A 286 -6.94 4.44 -2.91
C SER A 286 -7.14 4.00 -1.45
N ILE A 287 -8.40 3.96 -1.01
CA ILE A 287 -8.81 3.66 0.37
C ILE A 287 -9.55 2.33 0.38
N GLY A 288 -8.89 1.30 0.88
CA GLY A 288 -9.40 -0.07 1.00
C GLY A 288 -10.29 -0.31 2.22
N PRO A 289 -10.76 -1.56 2.41
CA PRO A 289 -11.56 -1.94 3.56
C PRO A 289 -10.80 -1.78 4.89
N GLY A 290 -11.54 -1.59 5.98
CA GLY A 290 -10.99 -1.52 7.33
C GLY A 290 -10.38 -0.16 7.69
N CYS A 291 -10.52 0.85 6.82
CA CYS A 291 -9.96 2.18 7.03
C CYS A 291 -10.92 3.10 7.79
N SER A 292 -10.40 3.91 8.70
CA SER A 292 -11.20 4.94 9.39
C SER A 292 -10.38 6.13 9.87
N GLY A 293 -10.95 7.33 9.80
CA GLY A 293 -10.28 8.55 10.27
C GLY A 293 -9.14 8.93 9.35
N VAL A 294 -9.47 9.27 8.11
CA VAL A 294 -8.52 9.66 7.07
C VAL A 294 -8.79 11.13 6.70
N ASP A 295 -7.80 12.00 6.88
CA ASP A 295 -7.86 13.41 6.44
C ASP A 295 -6.85 13.62 5.29
N ILE A 296 -7.36 14.07 4.16
CA ILE A 296 -6.59 14.36 2.94
C ILE A 296 -6.76 15.85 2.66
N GLU A 297 -5.66 16.59 2.66
CA GLU A 297 -5.68 18.04 2.48
C GLU A 297 -4.58 18.51 1.53
N ASN A 298 -4.91 19.46 0.65
CA ASN A 298 -3.93 20.09 -0.24
C ASN A 298 -3.14 19.09 -1.09
N VAL A 299 -3.84 18.10 -1.65
CA VAL A 299 -3.26 17.13 -2.59
C VAL A 299 -3.61 17.52 -4.01
N THR A 300 -2.61 17.50 -4.90
CA THR A 300 -2.82 17.62 -6.34
C THR A 300 -2.67 16.26 -7.00
N CYS A 301 -3.78 15.74 -7.52
CA CYS A 301 -3.84 14.52 -8.30
C CYS A 301 -3.88 14.85 -9.79
N GLY A 302 -3.08 14.20 -10.63
CA GLY A 302 -3.32 14.25 -12.06
C GLY A 302 -2.10 14.34 -12.97
N PRO A 303 -2.04 13.53 -14.06
CA PRO A 303 -3.05 12.54 -14.48
C PRO A 303 -3.15 11.34 -13.51
N SER A 304 -4.35 10.73 -13.39
CA SER A 304 -4.64 9.57 -12.51
C SER A 304 -6.08 9.03 -12.70
N HIS A 305 -6.50 8.07 -11.88
CA HIS A 305 -7.90 7.65 -11.69
C HIS A 305 -8.62 8.37 -10.53
N GLY A 306 -8.03 9.43 -9.96
CA GLY A 306 -8.65 10.25 -8.91
C GLY A 306 -8.47 9.71 -7.49
N ILE A 307 -9.24 10.25 -6.55
CA ILE A 307 -9.27 9.79 -5.16
C ILE A 307 -10.43 8.79 -5.02
N SER A 308 -10.11 7.56 -4.65
CA SER A 308 -11.04 6.43 -4.74
C SER A 308 -11.17 5.68 -3.42
N ILE A 309 -12.39 5.63 -2.89
CA ILE A 309 -12.79 4.69 -1.84
C ILE A 309 -13.19 3.37 -2.49
N GLY A 310 -12.45 2.31 -2.21
CA GLY A 310 -12.65 0.96 -2.69
C GLY A 310 -11.58 0.45 -3.66
N SER A 311 -11.78 -0.71 -4.28
CA SER A 311 -13.06 -1.42 -4.39
C SER A 311 -13.43 -2.18 -3.12
N LEU A 312 -14.66 -2.03 -2.64
CA LEU A 312 -15.11 -2.59 -1.36
C LEU A 312 -16.06 -3.78 -1.56
N GLY A 313 -15.91 -4.82 -0.74
CA GLY A 313 -16.85 -5.96 -0.70
C GLY A 313 -16.63 -7.02 -1.78
N VAL A 314 -15.40 -7.15 -2.30
CA VAL A 314 -15.05 -8.17 -3.31
C VAL A 314 -15.43 -9.58 -2.83
N HIS A 315 -15.91 -10.43 -3.73
CA HIS A 315 -16.34 -11.79 -3.39
C HIS A 315 -17.40 -11.87 -2.27
N ASN A 316 -18.33 -10.91 -2.25
CA ASN A 316 -19.38 -10.81 -1.23
C ASN A 316 -18.82 -10.69 0.20
N SER A 317 -17.62 -10.11 0.33
CA SER A 317 -17.01 -9.83 1.63
C SER A 317 -17.65 -8.63 2.32
N GLN A 318 -17.44 -8.56 3.64
CA GLN A 318 -17.76 -7.37 4.42
C GLN A 318 -16.63 -6.34 4.25
N ALA A 319 -16.99 -5.09 4.00
CA ALA A 319 -16.06 -3.97 3.89
C ALA A 319 -16.60 -2.75 4.65
N CYS A 320 -15.71 -2.13 5.41
CA CYS A 320 -16.03 -1.06 6.34
C CYS A 320 -15.07 0.11 6.13
N VAL A 321 -15.61 1.28 5.81
CA VAL A 321 -14.84 2.53 5.70
C VAL A 321 -15.63 3.64 6.36
N SER A 322 -14.99 4.44 7.21
CA SER A 322 -15.68 5.56 7.84
C SER A 322 -14.81 6.77 8.11
N ASN A 323 -15.45 7.94 8.24
CA ASN A 323 -14.79 9.18 8.64
C ASN A 323 -13.61 9.52 7.71
N ILE A 324 -13.93 9.77 6.44
CA ILE A 324 -12.97 10.17 5.42
C ILE A 324 -13.26 11.61 5.02
N THR A 325 -12.26 12.48 5.14
CA THR A 325 -12.35 13.87 4.70
C THR A 325 -11.32 14.11 3.61
N VAL A 326 -11.77 14.73 2.51
CA VAL A 326 -10.89 15.25 1.46
C VAL A 326 -11.20 16.72 1.30
N ARG A 327 -10.18 17.57 1.45
CA ARG A 327 -10.34 19.02 1.33
C ARG A 327 -9.21 19.74 0.62
N ASN A 328 -9.52 20.94 0.13
CA ASN A 328 -8.54 21.86 -0.48
C ASN A 328 -7.69 21.20 -1.58
N SER A 329 -8.27 20.31 -2.37
CA SER A 329 -7.52 19.43 -3.28
C SER A 329 -7.80 19.75 -4.75
N VAL A 330 -6.85 19.41 -5.61
CA VAL A 330 -6.94 19.62 -7.07
C VAL A 330 -6.88 18.27 -7.77
N ILE A 331 -7.80 18.01 -8.70
CA ILE A 331 -7.77 16.81 -9.54
C ILE A 331 -7.79 17.24 -11.01
N ARG A 332 -6.76 16.87 -11.78
CA ARG A 332 -6.61 17.34 -13.17
C ARG A 332 -6.28 16.23 -14.15
N ASN A 333 -6.83 16.28 -15.36
CA ASN A 333 -6.54 15.33 -16.44
C ASN A 333 -6.67 13.86 -15.99
N SER A 334 -7.72 13.58 -15.21
CA SER A 334 -7.93 12.27 -14.58
C SER A 334 -9.21 11.61 -15.07
N ASP A 335 -9.24 10.28 -15.04
CA ASP A 335 -10.41 9.51 -15.42
C ASP A 335 -11.58 9.68 -14.43
N ASN A 336 -11.27 9.84 -13.15
CA ASN A 336 -12.26 10.14 -12.12
C ASN A 336 -11.77 11.25 -11.21
N GLY A 337 -12.72 11.92 -10.56
CA GLY A 337 -12.46 12.86 -9.47
C GLY A 337 -12.57 12.14 -8.13
N LEU A 338 -13.75 12.20 -7.55
CA LEU A 338 -14.08 11.64 -6.24
C LEU A 338 -14.95 10.39 -6.44
N ARG A 339 -14.40 9.22 -6.09
CA ARG A 339 -15.00 7.93 -6.41
C ARG A 339 -15.27 7.09 -5.18
N ILE A 340 -16.46 6.48 -5.12
CA ILE A 340 -16.79 5.36 -4.24
C ILE A 340 -17.14 4.17 -5.14
N LYS A 341 -16.36 3.09 -5.07
CA LYS A 341 -16.55 1.87 -5.87
C LYS A 341 -16.75 0.66 -4.95
N THR A 342 -17.89 -0.03 -5.08
CA THR A 342 -18.19 -1.24 -4.30
C THR A 342 -18.65 -2.37 -5.20
N TRP A 343 -18.23 -3.59 -4.89
CA TRP A 343 -18.62 -4.78 -5.63
C TRP A 343 -20.09 -5.12 -5.42
N GLN A 344 -20.77 -5.52 -6.50
CA GLN A 344 -22.07 -6.18 -6.37
C GLN A 344 -21.96 -7.40 -5.47
N GLY A 345 -22.92 -7.58 -4.57
CA GLY A 345 -22.95 -8.69 -3.63
C GLY A 345 -22.22 -8.43 -2.31
N GLY A 346 -21.42 -7.36 -2.22
CA GLY A 346 -20.70 -6.97 -1.00
C GLY A 346 -21.62 -6.63 0.19
N MET A 347 -21.02 -6.50 1.38
CA MET A 347 -21.70 -6.17 2.64
C MET A 347 -20.87 -5.19 3.47
N GLY A 348 -21.44 -4.68 4.58
CA GLY A 348 -20.81 -3.69 5.45
C GLY A 348 -21.26 -2.27 5.12
N SER A 349 -20.44 -1.27 5.47
CA SER A 349 -20.82 0.14 5.30
C SER A 349 -19.68 1.08 4.91
N VAL A 350 -20.05 2.14 4.20
CA VAL A 350 -19.25 3.33 3.95
C VAL A 350 -20.03 4.53 4.50
N SER A 351 -19.47 5.23 5.49
CA SER A 351 -20.20 6.33 6.15
C SER A 351 -19.31 7.47 6.64
N GLY A 352 -19.89 8.67 6.76
CA GLY A 352 -19.17 9.86 7.24
C GLY A 352 -18.07 10.27 6.26
N ILE A 353 -18.44 10.44 5.00
CA ILE A 353 -17.52 10.86 3.94
C ILE A 353 -17.78 12.32 3.61
N ALA A 354 -16.75 13.15 3.68
CA ALA A 354 -16.82 14.56 3.38
C ALA A 354 -15.81 14.93 2.28
N PHE A 355 -16.33 15.42 1.16
CA PHE A 355 -15.53 16.03 0.11
C PHE A 355 -15.85 17.53 0.08
N ASP A 356 -14.86 18.37 0.37
CA ASP A 356 -15.05 19.83 0.46
C ASP A 356 -13.96 20.60 -0.29
N THR A 357 -14.30 21.67 -1.00
CA THR A 357 -13.31 22.56 -1.65
C THR A 357 -12.36 21.77 -2.55
N VAL A 358 -12.92 21.12 -3.56
CA VAL A 358 -12.16 20.35 -4.57
C VAL A 358 -12.28 21.04 -5.92
N PHE A 359 -11.14 21.39 -6.52
CA PHE A 359 -11.09 21.93 -7.88
C PHE A 359 -10.78 20.82 -8.89
N MET A 360 -11.55 20.75 -9.96
CA MET A 360 -11.36 19.76 -11.03
C MET A 360 -11.00 20.43 -12.36
N GLU A 361 -10.05 19.86 -13.08
CA GLU A 361 -9.68 20.32 -14.42
C GLU A 361 -9.65 19.16 -15.41
N ASN A 362 -10.51 19.20 -16.44
CA ASN A 362 -10.53 18.15 -17.46
C ASN A 362 -10.65 16.73 -16.88
N VAL A 363 -11.58 16.55 -15.93
CA VAL A 363 -11.82 15.25 -15.26
C VAL A 363 -13.01 14.55 -15.92
N ARG A 364 -12.89 13.27 -16.24
CA ARG A 364 -13.93 12.55 -17.00
C ARG A 364 -15.17 12.19 -16.17
N ASN A 365 -14.98 11.53 -15.04
CA ASN A 365 -16.05 11.22 -14.08
C ASN A 365 -15.80 11.98 -12.78
N CYS A 366 -16.22 13.24 -12.70
CA CYS A 366 -15.93 14.13 -11.56
C CYS A 366 -16.40 13.56 -10.22
N ILE A 367 -17.66 13.11 -10.13
CA ILE A 367 -18.23 12.55 -8.90
C ILE A 367 -18.91 11.24 -9.25
N ILE A 368 -18.49 10.15 -8.62
CA ILE A 368 -19.02 8.82 -8.92
C ILE A 368 -19.23 7.97 -7.67
N ILE A 369 -20.42 7.39 -7.58
CA ILE A 369 -20.71 6.25 -6.70
C ILE A 369 -21.15 5.10 -7.60
N ASP A 370 -20.42 3.98 -7.53
CA ASP A 370 -20.72 2.77 -8.30
C ASP A 370 -20.79 1.56 -7.37
N GLN A 371 -22.02 1.16 -7.01
CA GLN A 371 -22.28 -0.09 -6.28
C GLN A 371 -22.41 -1.31 -7.21
N TYR A 372 -22.26 -1.12 -8.53
CA TYR A 372 -22.39 -2.16 -9.54
C TYR A 372 -21.05 -2.69 -10.05
N TYR A 373 -19.93 -2.34 -9.39
CA TYR A 373 -18.60 -2.77 -9.80
C TYR A 373 -18.49 -4.29 -9.85
N CYS A 374 -17.88 -4.81 -10.93
CA CYS A 374 -17.74 -6.25 -11.10
C CYS A 374 -16.66 -6.63 -12.14
N PHE A 375 -16.33 -7.93 -12.23
CA PHE A 375 -15.20 -8.44 -13.03
C PHE A 375 -15.40 -8.34 -14.55
N THR A 376 -16.62 -8.17 -15.02
CA THR A 376 -16.96 -8.17 -16.45
C THR A 376 -17.97 -7.08 -16.76
N LYS A 377 -18.14 -6.70 -18.03
CA LYS A 377 -19.09 -5.64 -18.41
C LYS A 377 -20.58 -6.02 -18.26
N GLY A 378 -20.90 -7.22 -17.78
CA GLY A 378 -22.26 -7.77 -17.80
C GLY A 378 -22.56 -8.72 -16.64
N CYS A 379 -22.29 -8.29 -15.41
CA CYS A 379 -22.66 -9.06 -14.23
C CYS A 379 -24.16 -8.99 -13.98
N ARG A 380 -24.73 -10.09 -13.47
CA ARG A 380 -26.12 -10.10 -13.02
C ARG A 380 -26.21 -9.32 -11.72
N ASN A 381 -27.17 -8.40 -11.66
CA ASN A 381 -27.47 -7.65 -10.44
C ASN A 381 -27.65 -8.60 -9.26
N GLN A 382 -26.89 -8.35 -8.19
CA GLN A 382 -27.02 -9.03 -6.91
C GLN A 382 -27.85 -8.17 -5.95
N THR A 383 -28.42 -8.81 -4.93
CA THR A 383 -29.34 -8.17 -3.98
C THR A 383 -28.66 -7.64 -2.72
N SER A 384 -27.41 -7.99 -2.46
CA SER A 384 -26.59 -7.38 -1.40
C SER A 384 -25.65 -6.34 -2.01
N ALA A 385 -25.40 -5.27 -1.26
CA ALA A 385 -24.37 -4.28 -1.56
C ALA A 385 -23.85 -3.68 -0.25
N VAL A 386 -22.68 -3.07 -0.30
CA VAL A 386 -22.12 -2.27 0.80
C VAL A 386 -23.03 -1.07 1.01
N TYR A 387 -23.51 -0.82 2.22
CA TYR A 387 -24.40 0.30 2.51
C TYR A 387 -23.62 1.63 2.50
N VAL A 388 -23.97 2.54 1.57
CA VAL A 388 -23.33 3.85 1.44
C VAL A 388 -24.26 4.91 2.01
N THR A 389 -23.84 5.59 3.07
CA THR A 389 -24.63 6.66 3.70
C THR A 389 -23.76 7.83 4.13
N ASP A 390 -24.38 8.99 4.37
CA ASP A 390 -23.73 10.15 4.99
C ASP A 390 -22.49 10.60 4.19
N VAL A 391 -22.71 10.86 2.90
CA VAL A 391 -21.68 11.37 1.98
C VAL A 391 -22.04 12.81 1.60
N SER A 392 -21.14 13.75 1.89
CA SER A 392 -21.29 15.14 1.51
C SER A 392 -20.30 15.55 0.43
N TYR A 393 -20.83 16.27 -0.56
CA TYR A 393 -20.08 16.91 -1.64
C TYR A 393 -20.32 18.41 -1.57
N ALA A 394 -19.34 19.18 -1.13
CA ALA A 394 -19.44 20.62 -0.92
C ALA A 394 -18.34 21.37 -1.68
N ASN A 395 -18.67 22.54 -2.24
CA ASN A 395 -17.69 23.45 -2.83
C ASN A 395 -16.83 22.80 -3.93
N ILE A 396 -17.43 21.97 -4.79
CA ILE A 396 -16.72 21.26 -5.86
C ILE A 396 -16.88 22.04 -7.15
N LYS A 397 -15.78 22.56 -7.70
CA LYS A 397 -15.80 23.47 -8.85
C LYS A 397 -14.84 23.02 -9.93
N GLY A 398 -15.12 23.40 -11.17
CA GLY A 398 -14.15 23.30 -12.25
C GLY A 398 -14.73 22.71 -13.53
N THR A 399 -13.95 21.85 -14.20
CA THR A 399 -14.28 21.40 -15.55
C THR A 399 -14.23 19.89 -15.75
N TYR A 400 -15.13 19.39 -16.60
CA TYR A 400 -15.23 17.97 -16.94
C TYR A 400 -15.02 17.68 -18.43
N ASP A 401 -14.58 16.47 -18.72
CA ASP A 401 -14.48 15.95 -20.08
C ASP A 401 -15.86 15.53 -20.60
N VAL A 402 -16.32 16.15 -21.69
CA VAL A 402 -17.66 15.98 -22.27
C VAL A 402 -17.97 14.58 -22.81
N ARG A 403 -17.00 13.65 -22.82
CA ARG A 403 -17.21 12.24 -23.21
C ARG A 403 -18.14 11.49 -22.26
N SER A 404 -18.36 12.00 -21.05
CA SER A 404 -19.31 11.44 -20.07
C SER A 404 -19.97 12.53 -19.24
N PRO A 405 -21.17 12.27 -18.68
CA PRO A 405 -21.72 13.12 -17.63
C PRO A 405 -20.74 13.24 -16.45
N PRO A 406 -20.61 14.42 -15.83
CA PRO A 406 -19.64 14.63 -14.75
C PRO A 406 -20.00 13.92 -13.45
N ILE A 407 -21.29 13.67 -13.21
CA ILE A 407 -21.80 13.09 -11.97
C ILE A 407 -22.57 11.81 -12.32
N HIS A 408 -22.25 10.71 -11.62
CA HIS A 408 -22.89 9.42 -11.82
C HIS A 408 -23.08 8.66 -10.50
N PHE A 409 -24.33 8.43 -10.11
CA PHE A 409 -24.69 7.62 -8.95
C PHE A 409 -25.43 6.37 -9.39
N ALA A 410 -24.73 5.24 -9.36
CA ALA A 410 -25.29 3.92 -9.60
C ALA A 410 -25.38 3.19 -8.25
N CYS A 411 -26.52 3.37 -7.58
CA CYS A 411 -26.82 2.77 -6.29
C CYS A 411 -27.78 1.58 -6.42
N SER A 412 -27.60 0.57 -5.57
CA SER A 412 -28.40 -0.65 -5.55
C SER A 412 -29.86 -0.37 -5.22
N ASP A 413 -30.79 -0.96 -5.97
CA ASP A 413 -32.23 -0.87 -5.68
C ASP A 413 -32.61 -1.51 -4.33
N THR A 414 -31.83 -2.49 -3.85
CA THR A 414 -32.11 -3.21 -2.59
C THR A 414 -31.38 -2.65 -1.39
N VAL A 415 -30.26 -1.97 -1.61
CA VAL A 415 -29.44 -1.30 -0.59
C VAL A 415 -29.05 0.09 -1.13
N PRO A 416 -30.02 1.00 -1.25
CA PRO A 416 -29.81 2.30 -1.89
C PRO A 416 -28.82 3.15 -1.09
N CYS A 417 -28.10 4.02 -1.79
CA CYS A 417 -27.32 5.06 -1.14
C CYS A 417 -28.27 6.06 -0.46
N THR A 418 -27.98 6.44 0.79
CA THR A 418 -28.82 7.33 1.58
C THR A 418 -28.04 8.53 2.09
N ASN A 419 -28.74 9.61 2.42
CA ASN A 419 -28.14 10.83 2.97
C ASN A 419 -26.91 11.33 2.16
N ILE A 420 -27.04 11.31 0.83
CA ILE A 420 -26.08 11.90 -0.09
C ILE A 420 -26.46 13.37 -0.26
N THR A 421 -25.55 14.27 0.05
CA THR A 421 -25.79 15.71 -0.01
C THR A 421 -24.84 16.39 -0.98
N MET A 422 -25.36 17.36 -1.74
CA MET A 422 -24.57 18.16 -2.68
C MET A 422 -24.89 19.63 -2.47
N SER A 423 -23.87 20.45 -2.26
CA SER A 423 -23.99 21.89 -2.08
C SER A 423 -22.87 22.62 -2.82
N GLU A 424 -23.20 23.65 -3.60
CA GLU A 424 -22.21 24.45 -4.33
C GLU A 424 -21.30 23.64 -5.27
N VAL A 425 -21.91 22.69 -6.02
CA VAL A 425 -21.22 21.91 -7.05
C VAL A 425 -21.42 22.58 -8.41
N GLU A 426 -20.33 23.05 -9.02
CA GLU A 426 -20.32 23.77 -10.31
C GLU A 426 -19.29 23.15 -11.26
N LEU A 427 -19.77 22.32 -12.21
CA LEU A 427 -18.93 21.61 -13.16
C LEU A 427 -19.29 22.00 -14.60
N LEU A 428 -18.34 22.60 -15.31
CA LEU A 428 -18.50 23.10 -16.67
C LEU A 428 -17.76 22.23 -17.70
N PRO A 429 -18.19 22.18 -18.96
CA PRO A 429 -17.41 21.52 -20.01
C PRO A 429 -15.99 22.10 -20.10
N PHE A 430 -14.94 21.26 -20.11
CA PHE A 430 -13.56 21.72 -20.33
C PHE A 430 -13.36 22.27 -21.75
N LYS A 431 -13.94 21.59 -22.74
CA LYS A 431 -14.03 22.01 -24.15
C LYS A 431 -15.38 21.60 -24.73
N GLY A 432 -15.99 22.47 -25.54
CA GLY A 432 -17.26 22.22 -26.24
C GLY A 432 -18.49 22.88 -25.58
N SER A 433 -19.66 22.68 -26.18
CA SER A 433 -20.96 23.19 -25.71
C SER A 433 -21.79 22.10 -25.03
N TYR A 434 -22.71 22.50 -24.15
CA TYR A 434 -23.65 21.63 -23.44
C TYR A 434 -24.29 20.55 -24.34
N PRO A 435 -24.42 19.29 -23.88
CA PRO A 435 -25.48 18.44 -24.36
C PRO A 435 -26.83 19.13 -24.07
N HIS A 436 -27.72 19.23 -25.07
CA HIS A 436 -28.99 19.97 -25.01
C HIS A 436 -30.06 19.39 -24.05
N HIS A 437 -29.66 18.70 -22.99
CA HIS A 437 -30.59 18.12 -22.02
C HIS A 437 -30.72 19.05 -20.80
N PRO A 438 -31.95 19.37 -20.37
CA PRO A 438 -32.15 20.11 -19.13
C PRO A 438 -31.55 19.32 -17.95
N PRO A 439 -31.04 20.00 -16.91
CA PRO A 439 -30.50 19.32 -15.73
C PRO A 439 -31.60 18.49 -15.09
N ILE A 440 -31.50 17.16 -15.22
CA ILE A 440 -32.29 16.23 -14.41
C ILE A 440 -31.62 16.21 -13.03
N PRO A 441 -32.35 16.47 -11.93
CA PRO A 441 -31.81 16.28 -10.59
C PRO A 441 -31.25 14.86 -10.46
N CYS A 442 -29.96 14.73 -10.16
CA CYS A 442 -29.31 13.43 -9.97
C CYS A 442 -29.67 12.79 -8.62
N LEU A 443 -30.24 13.57 -7.70
CA LEU A 443 -30.76 13.13 -6.40
C LEU A 443 -32.28 13.29 -6.39
N GLN A 444 -32.96 12.31 -5.80
CA GLN A 444 -34.39 12.38 -5.51
C GLN A 444 -34.59 12.67 -4.03
N GLU A 445 -35.41 13.65 -3.69
CA GLU A 445 -35.89 13.81 -2.32
C GLU A 445 -36.79 12.61 -1.97
N GLY A 446 -36.27 11.71 -1.13
CA GLY A 446 -37.04 10.59 -0.60
C GLY A 446 -37.86 11.01 0.62
N ALA A 447 -39.07 10.46 0.77
CA ALA A 447 -39.72 10.43 2.08
C ALA A 447 -38.83 9.62 3.05
N PRO A 448 -38.70 9.99 4.33
CA PRO A 448 -37.92 9.22 5.28
C PRO A 448 -38.52 7.80 5.38
N GLN A 449 -37.89 6.84 4.71
CA GLN A 449 -38.22 5.44 4.92
C GLN A 449 -37.69 5.09 6.30
N THR A 450 -38.55 4.55 7.17
CA THR A 450 -38.12 3.82 8.35
C THR A 450 -37.27 2.66 7.86
N LEU A 451 -35.95 2.87 7.85
CA LEU A 451 -34.95 1.84 7.56
C LEU A 451 -35.31 0.62 8.40
N ARG A 452 -35.47 -0.54 7.75
CA ARG A 452 -35.37 -1.81 8.49
C ARG A 452 -34.02 -1.76 9.18
N GLU A 453 -34.07 -1.75 10.51
CA GLU A 453 -33.00 -1.63 11.49
C GLU A 453 -31.57 -1.48 10.94
N SER A 454 -30.94 -0.33 11.24
CA SER A 454 -29.51 -0.04 11.03
C SER A 454 -28.56 -1.13 11.55
N LEU A 455 -29.04 -2.04 12.40
CA LEU A 455 -28.33 -3.24 12.89
C LEU A 455 -27.97 -4.25 11.79
N VAL A 456 -28.61 -4.22 10.60
CA VAL A 456 -28.36 -5.20 9.53
C VAL A 456 -27.09 -4.90 8.70
N TYR A 457 -26.61 -3.65 8.69
CA TYR A 457 -25.51 -3.20 7.82
C TYR A 457 -24.26 -2.75 8.60
N GLY A 458 -24.15 -3.17 9.87
CA GLY A 458 -23.10 -2.73 10.78
C GLY A 458 -21.68 -3.16 10.39
N CYS A 459 -20.76 -2.25 10.69
CA CYS A 459 -19.36 -2.50 11.00
C CYS A 459 -19.24 -2.47 12.53
#